data_AF-A0A1Y3AX94-F1
#
_entry.id   AF-A0A1Y3AX94-F1
#
_cell.length_a   1.000
_cell.length_b   1.000
_cell.length_c   1.000
_cell.angle_alpha   90.00
_cell.angle_beta   90.00
_cell.angle_gamma   90.00
#
_symmetry.space_group_name_H-M   'P 1'
#
loop_
_entity.id
_entity.type
_entity.pdbx_description
1 polymer ?
#
loop_
_entity_poly.entity_id
_entity_poly.type
_entity_poly.pdbx_seq_one_letter_code
_entity_poly.pdbx_strand_id
1 'polypeptide(L)' 'MVRRKHSKKQPWIGPFKIVKQIGSKIYELIGKNDKTFSVHYNQLKLTNPCTENDFGIVPSRGRPRLGTEDGV' A
#
# COMPACT_ATOMS: atom_id res chain seq x y z
N MET A 1 -21.54 -23.48 0.78
CA MET A 1 -21.47 -22.39 -0.21
C MET A 1 -20.55 -21.29 0.31
N VAL A 2 -19.26 -21.33 -0.03
CA VAL A 2 -18.28 -20.30 0.43
C VAL A 2 -18.47 -19.05 -0.42
N ARG A 3 -19.21 -18.06 0.10
CA ARG A 3 -19.40 -16.77 -0.57
C ARG A 3 -18.08 -15.99 -0.55
N ARG A 4 -17.35 -16.04 -1.68
CA ARG A 4 -16.19 -15.19 -1.94
C ARG A 4 -16.61 -13.71 -2.02
N LYS A 5 -15.75 -12.85 -1.46
CA LYS A 5 -15.41 -11.48 -1.87
C LYS A 5 -16.57 -10.56 -2.28
N HIS A 6 -17.03 -9.71 -1.36
CA HIS A 6 -17.44 -8.33 -1.66
C HIS A 6 -17.59 -7.55 -0.36
N SER A 7 -16.47 -7.15 0.27
CA SER A 7 -16.57 -5.99 1.15
C SER A 7 -16.33 -4.75 0.30
N LYS A 8 -17.39 -4.29 -0.39
CA LYS A 8 -17.40 -3.02 -1.14
C LYS A 8 -17.11 -1.79 -0.23
N LYS A 9 -17.01 -2.02 1.08
CA LYS A 9 -16.74 -1.03 2.13
C LYS A 9 -15.49 -1.39 2.94
N GLN A 10 -14.39 -1.79 2.30
CA GLN A 10 -13.13 -1.85 3.04
C GLN A 10 -12.68 -0.44 3.42
N PRO A 11 -12.38 -0.18 4.71
CA PRO A 11 -11.84 1.11 5.11
C PRO A 11 -10.46 1.30 4.49
N TRP A 12 -10.23 2.49 3.93
CA TRP A 12 -8.92 2.91 3.46
C TRP A 12 -8.17 3.56 4.62
N ILE A 13 -6.89 3.27 4.75
CA ILE A 13 -5.99 3.81 5.77
C ILE A 13 -4.87 4.59 5.10
N GLY A 14 -4.39 5.63 5.78
CA GLY A 14 -3.36 6.55 5.30
C GLY A 14 -3.72 8.00 5.65
N PRO A 15 -3.11 8.99 4.98
CA PRO A 15 -2.14 8.86 3.90
C PRO A 15 -0.78 8.31 4.36
N PHE A 16 -0.15 7.50 3.52
CA PHE A 16 1.21 7.00 3.69
C PHE A 16 2.12 7.64 2.64
N LYS A 17 3.36 7.94 3.01
CA LYS A 17 4.34 8.50 2.08
C LYS A 17 4.87 7.40 1.18
N ILE A 18 4.83 7.59 -0.13
CA ILE A 18 5.46 6.69 -1.10
C ILE A 18 6.95 7.04 -1.15
N VAL A 19 7.79 6.02 -0.97
CA VAL A 19 9.25 6.15 -0.98
C VAL A 19 9.79 5.92 -2.38
N LYS A 20 9.36 4.81 -2.99
CA LYS A 20 9.81 4.39 -4.32
C LYS A 20 8.84 3.38 -4.93
N GLN A 21 8.92 3.25 -6.24
CA GLN A 21 8.25 2.19 -6.97
C GLN A 21 9.23 1.01 -7.16
N ILE A 22 8.87 -0.17 -6.65
CA ILE A 22 9.65 -1.41 -6.81
C ILE A 22 9.06 -2.21 -7.98
N GLY A 23 9.62 -2.04 -9.18
CA GLY A 23 9.09 -2.68 -10.38
C GLY A 23 7.82 -2.00 -10.92
N SER A 24 7.15 -2.61 -11.91
CA SER A 24 6.13 -1.90 -12.69
C SER A 24 4.81 -1.61 -11.97
N LYS A 25 4.50 -2.34 -10.88
CA LYS A 25 3.20 -2.24 -10.19
C LYS A 25 3.27 -2.33 -8.66
N ILE A 26 4.45 -2.29 -8.05
CA ILE A 26 4.58 -2.34 -6.59
C ILE A 26 5.18 -1.02 -6.12
N TYR A 27 4.61 -0.47 -5.05
CA TYR A 27 5.03 0.76 -4.41
C TYR A 27 5.45 0.45 -2.99
N GLU A 28 6.54 1.06 -2.55
CA GLU A 28 6.99 1.03 -1.17
C GLU A 28 6.52 2.29 -0.46
N LEU A 29 5.89 2.11 0.70
CA LEU A 29 5.36 3.19 1.52
C LEU A 29 5.93 3.14 2.93
N ILE A 30 6.07 4.31 3.55
CA ILE A 30 6.41 4.44 4.97
C ILE A 30 5.13 4.57 5.79
N GLY A 31 5.00 3.66 6.77
CA GLY A 31 3.95 3.68 7.78
C GLY A 31 4.25 4.62 8.95
N LYS A 32 3.28 4.75 9.87
CA LYS A 32 3.35 5.64 11.06
C LYS A 32 4.48 5.32 12.06
N ASN A 33 5.12 4.15 11.93
CA ASN A 33 6.21 3.69 12.81
C ASN A 33 7.54 3.57 12.06
N ASP A 34 7.74 4.35 10.99
CA ASP A 34 8.88 4.27 10.06
C ASP A 34 9.09 2.89 9.40
N LYS A 35 8.14 1.98 9.59
CA LYS A 35 8.13 0.68 8.92
C LYS A 35 7.74 0.87 7.47
N THR A 36 8.64 0.47 6.59
CA THR A 36 8.38 0.37 5.17
C THR A 36 7.57 -0.89 4.87
N PHE A 37 6.65 -0.77 3.91
CA PHE A 37 5.92 -1.91 3.40
C PHE A 37 5.63 -1.75 1.92
N SER A 38 5.49 -2.88 1.25
CA SER A 38 5.21 -2.92 -0.18
C SER A 38 3.72 -3.19 -0.44
N VAL A 39 3.15 -2.48 -1.41
CA VAL A 39 1.76 -2.61 -1.84
C VAL A 39 1.67 -2.65 -3.36
N HIS A 40 0.76 -3.45 -3.89
CA HIS A 40 0.47 -3.46 -5.31
C HIS A 40 -0.39 -2.26 -5.71
N TYR A 41 -0.19 -1.70 -6.90
CA TYR A 41 -0.92 -0.55 -7.44
C TYR A 41 -2.45 -0.70 -7.33
N ASN A 42 -2.98 -1.89 -7.62
CA ASN A 42 -4.42 -2.19 -7.49
C ASN A 42 -4.98 -2.07 -6.06
N GLN A 43 -4.11 -2.00 -5.06
CA GLN A 43 -4.44 -1.81 -3.64
C GLN A 43 -3.99 -0.43 -3.15
N LEU A 44 -3.60 0.46 -4.04
CA LEU A 44 -3.14 1.80 -3.74
C LEU A 44 -4.09 2.80 -4.41
N LYS A 45 -4.50 3.83 -3.67
CA LYS A 45 -5.07 5.03 -4.28
C LYS A 45 -4.11 6.19 -4.01
N LEU A 46 -3.65 6.80 -5.08
CA LEU A 46 -2.81 8.00 -5.00
C LEU A 46 -3.69 9.18 -4.62
N THR A 47 -3.27 9.94 -3.61
CA THR A 47 -4.03 11.10 -3.12
C THR A 47 -3.72 12.39 -3.85
N ASN A 48 -2.63 12.47 -4.63
CA ASN A 48 -2.36 13.63 -5.49
C ASN A 48 -1.29 13.32 -6.56
N PRO A 49 -1.54 13.58 -7.85
CA PRO A 49 -0.54 13.41 -8.92
C PRO A 49 0.32 14.66 -9.19
N CYS A 50 0.15 15.76 -8.44
CA CYS A 50 0.73 17.08 -8.78
C CYS A 50 1.86 17.57 -7.86
N THR A 51 2.36 16.76 -6.91
CA THR A 51 3.38 17.19 -5.95
C THR A 51 4.52 16.18 -5.85
N GLU A 52 5.76 16.66 -5.71
CA GLU A 52 6.99 15.86 -5.49
C GLU A 52 6.90 14.85 -4.32
N ASN A 53 5.87 14.97 -3.47
CA ASN A 53 5.56 13.99 -2.44
C ASN A 53 4.32 13.18 -2.85
N ASP A 54 4.55 12.01 -3.43
CA ASP A 54 3.51 11.04 -3.70
C ASP A 54 3.01 10.44 -2.38
N PHE A 55 1.73 10.65 -2.07
CA PHE A 55 1.04 10.03 -0.95
C PHE A 55 0.02 9.02 -1.46
N GLY A 56 -0.12 7.93 -0.71
CA GLY A 56 -1.02 6.83 -1.04
C GLY A 56 -1.86 6.39 0.15
N ILE A 57 -3.11 6.02 -0.12
CA ILE A 57 -3.95 5.29 0.83
C ILE A 57 -4.07 3.84 0.37
N VAL A 58 -4.05 2.92 1.34
CA VAL A 58 -4.14 1.47 1.11
C VAL A 58 -5.34 0.91 1.87
N PRO A 59 -5.95 -0.20 1.43
CA PRO A 59 -7.03 -0.82 2.18
C PRO A 59 -6.52 -1.36 3.51
N SER A 60 -7.29 -1.18 4.59
CA SER A 60 -6.96 -1.72 5.92
C SER A 60 -6.86 -3.24 5.95
N ARG A 61 -7.55 -3.91 5.01
CA ARG A 61 -7.60 -5.35 4.85
C ARG A 61 -6.99 -5.78 3.51
N GLY A 62 -5.70 -5.53 3.38
CA GLY A 62 -4.76 -6.28 2.57
C GLY A 62 -3.47 -6.24 3.35
N ARG A 63 -2.92 -7.39 3.75
CA ARG A 63 -1.62 -7.39 4.45
C ARG A 63 -0.61 -6.80 3.47
N PRO A 64 -0.06 -5.59 3.73
CA PRO A 64 1.10 -5.16 2.99
C PRO A 64 2.16 -6.24 3.22
N ARG A 65 2.89 -6.63 2.16
CA ARG A 65 4.05 -7.47 2.40
C ARG A 65 5.03 -6.55 3.13
N LEU A 66 5.20 -6.80 4.44
CA LEU A 66 6.38 -6.34 5.15
C LEU A 66 7.53 -6.68 4.23
N GLY A 67 8.33 -5.68 3.84
CA GLY A 67 9.54 -5.93 3.08
C GLY A 67 10.37 -6.83 3.97
N THR A 68 10.32 -8.15 3.73
CA THR A 68 11.19 -9.07 4.40
C THR A 68 12.57 -8.74 3.86
N GLU A 69 13.42 -8.22 4.73
CA GLU A 69 14.84 -8.52 4.68
C GLU A 69 14.95 -10.05 4.84
N ASP A 70 14.71 -10.79 3.75
CA ASP A 70 15.14 -12.20 3.69
C ASP A 70 16.65 -12.16 3.42
N GLY A 71 17.40 -12.19 4.52
CA GLY A 71 18.73 -12.79 4.53
C GLY A 71 18.62 -14.30 4.33
N VAL A 72 19.64 -14.84 3.67
CA VAL A 72 19.91 -16.24 3.26
C VAL A 72 19.45 -16.60 1.84
#